data_AF-A0AAE0S4F7-F1
#
_entry.id   AF-A0AAE0S4F7-F1
#
_cell.length_a   1.000
_cell.length_b   1.000
_cell.length_c   1.000
_cell.angle_alpha   90.00
_cell.angle_beta   90.00
_cell.angle_gamma   90.00
#
_symmetry.space_group_name_H-M   'P 1'
#
loop_
_entity.id
_entity.type
_entity.pdbx_description
1 polymer ?
#
loop_
_entity_poly.entity_id
_entity_poly.type
_entity_poly.pdbx_seq_one_letter_code
_entity_poly.pdbx_strand_id
1 'polypeptide(L)'
;MLTQAIVKCEYVITKILMFIQAVLQWNYGITENLMFTQVVIQCEYGITQNLMFTQAVIQCEYGITQNFMFTQAVIQCEYGITQNLMFTQAVIQCEYGITQNLMFTQVVIQCEYGITQNLMFTQAVIQCEYGITQNLMFTQAVIQCEYGITQNFMFTQAVIQCEYGITQNLMFTQAVIQCEYGITQNLMSTQAIIQCDTCEYGITQNLMFTQVVIQCEYGITQNLMFTQVVIQCEYGITQNLMFTQVVIQCEYGITQNLMFTQVVIQCEYGITQNLMFTQVVIQCEYGITQNLMFTQAIIQCKYDS
;
A
#
# COMPACT_ATOMS: atom_id res chain seq x y z
N MET A 1 1.91 -10.19 47.45
CA MET A 1 2.33 -10.15 46.04
C MET A 1 2.74 -11.57 45.66
N LEU A 2 1.95 -12.26 44.85
CA LEU A 2 2.40 -13.49 44.22
C LEU A 2 3.33 -13.07 43.09
N THR A 3 4.61 -13.42 43.20
CA THR A 3 5.66 -12.98 42.28
C THR A 3 5.55 -13.68 40.94
N GLN A 4 5.04 -14.91 40.90
CA GLN A 4 4.88 -15.73 39.70
C GLN A 4 3.63 -16.59 39.79
N ALA A 5 2.97 -16.82 38.64
CA ALA A 5 1.90 -17.81 38.50
C ALA A 5 2.17 -18.75 37.33
N ILE A 6 1.88 -20.04 37.54
CA ILE A 6 1.78 -21.03 36.47
C ILE A 6 0.38 -21.63 36.58
N VAL A 7 -0.44 -21.44 35.54
CA VAL A 7 -1.80 -21.99 35.46
C VAL A 7 -1.85 -22.94 34.28
N LYS A 8 -2.19 -24.20 34.56
CA LYS A 8 -2.43 -25.22 33.53
C LYS A 8 -3.79 -25.84 33.78
N CYS A 9 -4.73 -25.63 32.88
CA CYS A 9 -6.08 -26.19 33.00
C CYS A 9 -6.64 -26.50 31.61
N GLU A 10 -7.46 -27.53 31.49
CA GLU A 10 -8.16 -27.83 30.24
C GLU A 10 -9.14 -26.70 29.85
N TYR A 11 -9.84 -26.16 30.86
CA TYR A 11 -10.77 -25.04 30.74
C TYR A 11 -10.40 -23.92 31.71
N VAL A 12 -10.39 -22.67 31.23
CA VAL A 12 -10.11 -21.49 32.05
C VAL A 12 -11.17 -20.42 31.81
N ILE A 13 -11.78 -19.94 32.90
CA ILE A 13 -12.50 -18.66 32.90
C ILE A 13 -11.91 -17.83 34.03
N THR A 14 -11.10 -16.84 33.70
CA THR A 14 -10.46 -15.96 34.68
C THR A 14 -10.81 -14.52 34.42
N LYS A 15 -11.32 -13.84 35.45
CA LYS A 15 -11.82 -12.46 35.32
C LYS A 15 -10.85 -11.37 35.71
N ILE A 16 -9.95 -11.64 36.65
CA ILE A 16 -8.91 -10.70 37.09
C ILE A 16 -7.73 -11.52 37.57
N LEU A 17 -6.57 -11.35 36.93
CA LEU A 17 -5.28 -11.85 37.41
C LEU A 17 -4.31 -10.67 37.44
N MET A 18 -3.65 -10.49 38.58
CA MET A 18 -2.59 -9.49 38.77
C MET A 18 -1.34 -10.18 39.30
N PHE A 19 -0.38 -10.42 38.43
CA PHE A 19 0.91 -11.00 38.78
C PHE A 19 2.03 -10.21 38.12
N ILE A 20 3.24 -10.30 38.67
CA ILE A 20 4.40 -9.72 37.98
C ILE A 20 4.70 -10.54 36.72
N GLN A 21 4.70 -11.87 36.87
CA GLN A 21 4.93 -12.82 35.79
C GLN A 21 3.90 -13.94 35.81
N ALA A 22 3.41 -14.35 34.64
CA ALA A 22 2.54 -15.51 34.52
C ALA A 22 2.81 -16.35 33.28
N VAL A 23 2.69 -17.66 33.43
CA VAL A 23 2.56 -18.61 32.32
C VAL A 23 1.19 -19.26 32.42
N LEU A 24 0.37 -19.05 31.39
CA LEU A 24 -0.98 -19.57 31.33
C LEU A 24 -1.11 -20.51 30.13
N GLN A 25 -1.55 -21.75 30.40
CA GLN A 25 -1.71 -22.79 29.40
C GLN A 25 -3.11 -23.41 29.53
N TRP A 26 -3.87 -23.42 28.44
CA TRP A 26 -5.20 -24.05 28.41
C TRP A 26 -5.63 -24.50 27.03
N ASN A 27 -6.56 -25.45 26.95
CA ASN A 27 -7.16 -25.82 25.65
C ASN A 27 -8.27 -24.83 25.31
N TYR A 28 -9.17 -24.56 26.24
CA TYR A 28 -10.27 -23.61 26.05
C TYR A 28 -10.27 -22.54 27.13
N GLY A 29 -10.14 -21.27 26.74
CA GLY A 29 -10.03 -20.21 27.73
C GLY A 29 -10.66 -18.89 27.34
N ILE A 30 -11.35 -18.28 28.31
CA ILE A 30 -11.76 -16.89 28.26
C ILE A 30 -11.07 -16.18 29.42
N THR A 31 -10.28 -15.17 29.09
CA THR A 31 -9.61 -14.35 30.08
C THR A 31 -9.95 -12.88 29.90
N GLU A 32 -10.33 -12.25 31.00
CA GLU A 32 -10.65 -10.82 31.05
C GLU A 32 -9.74 -10.13 32.07
N ASN A 33 -9.45 -8.84 31.81
CA ASN A 33 -8.80 -7.91 32.74
C ASN A 33 -7.54 -8.47 33.40
N LEU A 34 -6.59 -8.93 32.58
CA LEU A 34 -5.29 -9.39 33.09
C LEU A 34 -4.27 -8.25 33.07
N MET A 35 -3.53 -8.14 34.16
CA MET A 35 -2.45 -7.16 34.30
C MET A 35 -1.17 -7.85 34.73
N PHE A 36 -0.15 -7.79 33.87
CA PHE A 36 1.15 -8.40 34.11
C PHE A 36 2.31 -7.49 33.71
N THR A 37 3.47 -7.67 34.31
CA THR A 37 4.69 -7.13 33.69
C THR A 37 5.08 -8.01 32.50
N GLN A 38 5.06 -9.34 32.68
CA GLN A 38 5.36 -10.31 31.64
C GLN A 38 4.35 -11.46 31.65
N VAL A 39 3.84 -11.85 30.49
CA VAL A 39 2.93 -12.98 30.37
C VAL A 39 3.24 -13.85 29.15
N VAL A 40 3.13 -15.16 29.33
CA VAL A 40 3.09 -16.13 28.23
C VAL A 40 1.73 -16.83 28.27
N ILE A 41 1.00 -16.75 27.16
CA ILE A 41 -0.29 -17.41 26.97
C ILE A 41 -0.16 -18.42 25.85
N GLN A 42 -0.49 -19.68 26.13
CA GLN A 42 -0.58 -20.74 25.13
C GLN A 42 -1.96 -21.36 25.16
N CYS A 43 -2.63 -21.41 24.00
CA CYS A 43 -3.97 -21.95 23.91
C CYS A 43 -4.32 -22.68 22.61
N GLU A 44 -5.32 -23.57 22.65
CA GLU A 44 -5.95 -24.04 21.40
C GLU A 44 -7.03 -23.02 20.99
N TYR A 45 -7.96 -22.71 21.90
CA TYR A 45 -9.03 -21.73 21.70
C TYR A 45 -9.00 -20.67 22.81
N GLY A 46 -8.75 -19.42 22.43
CA GLY A 46 -8.59 -18.32 23.37
C GLY A 46 -9.36 -17.07 23.00
N ILE A 47 -10.17 -16.59 23.93
CA ILE A 47 -10.68 -15.22 23.91
C ILE A 47 -10.02 -14.46 25.03
N THR A 48 -9.34 -13.38 24.68
CA THR A 48 -8.59 -12.54 25.61
C THR A 48 -9.06 -11.11 25.46
N GLN A 49 -9.47 -10.50 26.57
CA GLN A 49 -10.02 -9.15 26.59
C GLN A 49 -9.39 -8.29 27.68
N ASN A 50 -9.18 -7.01 27.37
CA ASN A 50 -8.73 -5.98 28.31
C ASN A 50 -7.42 -6.36 28.99
N LEU A 51 -6.37 -6.60 28.19
CA LEU A 51 -5.07 -6.96 28.73
C LEU A 51 -4.14 -5.75 28.78
N MET A 52 -3.45 -5.60 29.92
CA MET A 52 -2.39 -4.61 30.09
C MET A 52 -1.09 -5.28 30.49
N PHE A 53 -0.06 -5.14 29.68
CA PHE A 53 1.24 -5.72 30.00
C PHE A 53 2.43 -4.98 29.42
N THR A 54 3.60 -5.11 30.05
CA THR A 54 4.83 -4.58 29.46
C THR A 54 5.28 -5.48 28.31
N GLN A 55 5.29 -6.79 28.51
CA GLN A 55 5.68 -7.78 27.51
C GLN A 55 4.71 -8.96 27.49
N ALA A 56 4.29 -9.41 26.30
CA ALA A 56 3.53 -10.64 26.15
C ALA A 56 3.98 -11.49 24.97
N VAL A 57 3.84 -12.81 25.15
CA VAL A 57 3.86 -13.79 24.07
C VAL A 57 2.55 -14.55 24.11
N ILE A 58 1.82 -14.53 23.00
CA ILE A 58 0.51 -15.17 22.85
C ILE A 58 0.60 -16.12 21.66
N GLN A 59 0.36 -17.40 21.92
CA GLN A 59 0.34 -18.44 20.89
C GLN A 59 -0.98 -19.18 20.98
N CYS A 60 -1.81 -19.12 19.95
CA CYS A 60 -3.09 -19.80 19.93
C CYS A 60 -3.45 -20.39 18.57
N GLU A 61 -4.07 -21.56 18.52
CA GLU A 61 -4.60 -22.08 17.23
C GLU A 61 -5.72 -21.16 16.73
N TYR A 62 -6.70 -20.87 17.60
CA TYR A 62 -7.79 -19.93 17.38
C TYR A 62 -7.79 -18.83 18.45
N GLY A 63 -7.39 -17.62 18.06
CA GLY A 63 -7.20 -16.49 18.97
C GLY A 63 -8.08 -15.29 18.63
N ILE A 64 -8.84 -14.82 19.63
CA ILE A 64 -9.47 -13.49 19.60
C ILE A 64 -8.82 -12.64 20.70
N THR A 65 -8.20 -11.54 20.29
CA THR A 65 -7.58 -10.56 21.21
C THR A 65 -8.26 -9.20 21.04
N GLN A 66 -8.81 -8.65 22.12
CA GLN A 66 -9.51 -7.36 22.09
C GLN A 66 -9.05 -6.43 23.22
N ASN A 67 -8.88 -5.14 22.89
CA ASN A 67 -8.59 -4.05 23.83
C ASN A 67 -7.29 -4.27 24.62
N PHE A 68 -6.16 -4.24 23.93
CA PHE A 68 -4.87 -4.48 24.56
C PHE A 68 -4.05 -3.22 24.62
N MET A 69 -3.32 -3.04 25.72
CA MET A 69 -2.30 -2.01 25.84
C MET A 69 -0.99 -2.63 26.28
N PHE A 70 0.05 -2.50 25.45
CA PHE A 70 1.36 -3.07 25.78
C PHE A 70 2.56 -2.34 25.20
N THR A 71 3.72 -2.55 25.82
CA THR A 71 4.97 -2.02 25.25
C THR A 71 5.45 -2.92 24.11
N GLN A 72 5.50 -4.23 24.35
CA GLN A 72 5.95 -5.24 23.37
C GLN A 72 5.03 -6.46 23.37
N ALA A 73 4.64 -6.95 22.21
CA ALA A 73 3.99 -8.25 22.10
C ALA A 73 4.43 -9.04 20.86
N VAL A 74 4.39 -10.36 21.01
CA VAL A 74 4.43 -11.32 19.92
C VAL A 74 3.11 -12.11 19.96
N ILE A 75 2.35 -12.06 18.87
CA ILE A 75 1.09 -12.76 18.71
C ILE A 75 1.24 -13.71 17.52
N GLN A 76 1.06 -14.99 17.77
CA GLN A 76 1.09 -16.04 16.75
C GLN A 76 -0.21 -16.81 16.81
N CYS A 77 -0.95 -16.84 15.70
CA CYS A 77 -2.16 -17.65 15.60
C CYS A 77 -2.25 -18.42 14.27
N GLU A 78 -2.98 -19.53 14.21
CA GLU A 78 -3.42 -20.05 12.91
C GLU A 78 -4.58 -19.18 12.41
N TYR A 79 -5.61 -19.01 13.25
CA TYR A 79 -6.75 -18.13 13.00
C TYR A 79 -6.80 -17.02 14.05
N GLY A 80 -6.50 -15.79 13.64
CA GLY A 80 -6.36 -14.64 14.53
C GLY A 80 -7.31 -13.50 14.21
N ILE A 81 -8.07 -13.05 15.21
CA ILE A 81 -8.77 -11.76 15.18
C ILE A 81 -8.17 -10.85 16.24
N THR A 82 -7.61 -9.73 15.80
CA THR A 82 -7.03 -8.70 16.67
C THR A 82 -7.76 -7.39 16.51
N GLN A 83 -8.22 -6.81 17.62
CA GLN A 83 -9.00 -5.57 17.60
C GLN A 83 -8.57 -4.62 18.72
N ASN A 84 -8.53 -3.33 18.41
CA ASN A 84 -8.32 -2.25 19.39
C ASN A 84 -7.03 -2.44 20.20
N LEU A 85 -5.90 -2.65 19.53
CA LEU A 85 -4.61 -2.77 20.20
C LEU A 85 -3.86 -1.43 20.15
N MET A 86 -3.26 -1.05 21.28
CA MET A 86 -2.35 0.08 21.38
C MET A 86 -0.99 -0.40 21.88
N PHE A 87 0.06 -0.17 21.11
CA PHE A 87 1.39 -0.66 21.50
C PHE A 87 2.58 0.11 20.96
N THR A 88 3.73 -0.03 21.60
CA THR A 88 4.98 0.53 21.06
C THR A 88 5.53 -0.36 19.95
N GLN A 89 5.64 -1.67 20.18
CA GLN A 89 6.16 -2.65 19.23
C GLN A 89 5.30 -3.92 19.23
N ALA A 90 4.94 -4.44 18.06
CA ALA A 90 4.36 -5.78 17.95
C ALA A 90 4.83 -6.54 16.72
N VAL A 91 4.83 -7.86 16.87
CA VAL A 91 4.92 -8.82 15.77
C VAL A 91 3.64 -9.65 15.79
N ILE A 92 2.91 -9.64 14.70
CA ILE A 92 1.67 -10.41 14.51
C ILE A 92 1.89 -11.35 13.34
N GLN A 93 1.76 -12.65 13.59
CA GLN A 93 1.86 -13.70 12.59
C GLN A 93 0.59 -14.54 12.61
N CYS A 94 -0.11 -14.62 11.49
CA CYS A 94 -1.30 -15.44 11.35
C CYS A 94 -1.28 -16.23 10.04
N GLU A 95 -1.93 -17.40 9.98
CA GLU A 95 -2.27 -17.99 8.67
C GLU A 95 -3.46 -17.22 8.09
N TYR A 96 -4.53 -17.10 8.89
CA TYR A 96 -5.72 -16.31 8.61
C TYR A 96 -5.88 -15.19 9.64
N GLY A 97 -5.65 -13.95 9.23
CA GLY A 97 -5.60 -12.79 10.11
C GLY A 97 -6.60 -11.70 9.77
N ILE A 98 -7.39 -11.28 10.77
CA ILE A 98 -8.13 -10.02 10.73
C ILE A 98 -7.55 -9.10 11.80
N THR A 99 -7.12 -7.91 11.38
CA THR A 99 -6.58 -6.89 12.29
C THR A 99 -7.33 -5.57 12.08
N GLN A 100 -7.84 -5.00 13.17
CA GLN A 100 -8.65 -3.79 13.12
C GLN A 100 -8.29 -2.81 14.24
N ASN A 101 -8.33 -1.51 13.91
CA ASN A 101 -8.20 -0.41 14.87
C ASN A 101 -6.91 -0.52 15.70
N LEU A 102 -5.76 -0.59 15.03
CA LEU A 102 -4.47 -0.66 15.70
C LEU A 102 -3.79 0.70 15.71
N MET A 103 -3.21 1.08 16.85
CA MET A 103 -2.37 2.27 16.98
C MET A 103 -1.01 1.90 17.54
N PHE A 104 0.07 2.17 16.80
CA PHE A 104 1.40 1.76 17.25
C PHE A 104 2.57 2.57 16.70
N THR A 105 3.72 2.47 17.36
CA THR A 105 4.96 3.07 16.85
C THR A 105 5.56 2.19 15.76
N GLN A 106 5.72 0.88 16.01
CA GLN A 106 6.30 -0.09 15.07
C GLN A 106 5.48 -1.40 15.06
N VAL A 107 5.13 -1.90 13.87
CA VAL A 107 4.56 -3.25 13.71
C VAL A 107 5.22 -4.02 12.59
N VAL A 108 5.23 -5.34 12.76
CA VAL A 108 5.37 -6.29 11.65
C VAL A 108 4.12 -7.18 11.64
N ILE A 109 3.42 -7.21 10.52
CA ILE A 109 2.26 -8.08 10.29
C ILE A 109 2.62 -9.03 9.14
N GLN A 110 2.53 -10.33 9.40
CA GLN A 110 2.70 -11.37 8.39
C GLN A 110 1.49 -12.27 8.39
N CYS A 111 0.81 -12.38 7.25
CA CYS A 111 -0.33 -13.27 7.08
C CYS A 111 -0.24 -14.07 5.77
N GLU A 112 -0.82 -15.27 5.71
CA GLU A 112 -1.12 -15.88 4.40
C GLU A 112 -2.34 -15.17 3.80
N TYR A 113 -3.45 -15.13 4.56
CA TYR A 113 -4.67 -14.40 4.23
C TYR A 113 -4.92 -13.30 5.27
N GLY A 114 -4.78 -12.05 4.85
CA GLY A 114 -4.81 -10.89 5.74
C GLY A 114 -5.85 -9.85 5.38
N ILE A 115 -6.68 -9.46 6.37
CA ILE A 115 -7.47 -8.22 6.32
C ILE A 115 -6.96 -7.27 7.39
N THR A 116 -6.54 -6.07 6.97
CA THR A 116 -6.04 -5.01 7.84
C THR A 116 -6.87 -3.74 7.64
N GLN A 117 -7.44 -3.20 8.72
CA GLN A 117 -8.30 -2.03 8.65
C GLN A 117 -7.99 -1.02 9.76
N ASN A 118 -8.08 0.27 9.41
CA ASN A 118 -8.01 1.38 10.36
C ASN A 118 -6.74 1.34 11.22
N LEU A 119 -5.57 1.32 10.58
CA LEU A 119 -4.29 1.32 11.31
C LEU A 119 -3.68 2.72 11.26
N MET A 120 -3.15 3.18 12.40
CA MET A 120 -2.40 4.42 12.51
C MET A 120 -1.04 4.17 13.13
N PHE A 121 0.05 4.50 12.42
CA PHE A 121 1.38 4.15 12.90
C PHE A 121 2.54 5.00 12.39
N THR A 122 3.66 4.96 13.10
CA THR A 122 4.90 5.59 12.63
C THR A 122 5.58 4.73 11.57
N GLN A 123 5.78 3.43 11.84
CA GLN A 123 6.42 2.47 10.95
C GLN A 123 5.66 1.15 10.90
N ALA A 124 5.39 0.62 9.71
CA ALA A 124 4.91 -0.75 9.56
C ALA A 124 5.60 -1.50 8.41
N VAL A 125 5.69 -2.81 8.62
CA VAL A 125 5.92 -3.79 7.56
C VAL A 125 4.71 -4.72 7.53
N ILE A 126 4.05 -4.79 6.38
CA ILE A 126 2.90 -5.68 6.15
C ILE A 126 3.27 -6.61 5.00
N GLN A 127 3.23 -7.91 5.24
CA GLN A 127 3.48 -8.94 4.25
C GLN A 127 2.29 -9.90 4.23
N CYS A 128 1.66 -10.06 3.07
CA CYS A 128 0.57 -11.01 2.88
C CYS A 128 0.73 -11.80 1.58
N GLU A 129 0.25 -13.04 1.50
CA GLU A 129 0.04 -13.68 0.20
C GLU A 129 -1.21 -13.06 -0.45
N TYR A 130 -2.33 -13.08 0.28
CA TYR A 130 -3.60 -12.46 -0.08
C TYR A 130 -3.97 -11.37 0.92
N GLY A 131 -3.87 -10.11 0.51
CA GLY A 131 -4.01 -8.96 1.40
C GLY A 131 -5.10 -7.97 0.99
N ILE A 132 -6.01 -7.66 1.92
CA ILE A 132 -6.87 -6.47 1.84
C ILE A 132 -6.45 -5.51 2.94
N THR A 133 -6.07 -4.30 2.53
CA THR A 133 -5.61 -3.24 3.42
C THR A 133 -6.45 -1.97 3.19
N GLN A 134 -7.04 -1.44 4.26
CA GLN A 134 -7.95 -0.29 4.16
C GLN A 134 -7.72 0.73 5.26
N ASN A 135 -7.85 2.01 4.91
CA ASN A 135 -7.82 3.15 5.84
C ASN A 135 -6.54 3.17 6.69
N LEU A 136 -5.38 3.22 6.03
CA LEU A 136 -4.09 3.26 6.70
C LEU A 136 -3.55 4.69 6.74
N MET A 137 -3.04 5.11 7.91
CA MET A 137 -2.34 6.38 8.06
C MET A 137 -0.97 6.14 8.68
N PHE A 138 0.10 6.53 7.99
CA PHE A 138 1.43 6.28 8.49
C PHE A 138 2.53 7.23 8.05
N THR A 139 3.61 7.30 8.84
CA THR A 139 4.81 8.03 8.40
C THR A 139 5.59 7.21 7.38
N GLN A 140 5.86 5.95 7.67
CA GLN A 140 6.61 5.02 6.82
C GLN A 140 5.92 3.65 6.78
N ALA A 141 5.72 3.10 5.57
CA ALA A 141 5.32 1.69 5.44
C ALA A 141 6.03 0.98 4.29
N VAL A 142 6.20 -0.33 4.48
CA VAL A 142 6.50 -1.28 3.43
C VAL A 142 5.35 -2.28 3.38
N ILE A 143 4.74 -2.43 2.20
CA ILE A 143 3.63 -3.34 1.97
C ILE A 143 4.00 -4.23 0.81
N GLN A 144 3.99 -5.53 1.06
CA GLN A 144 4.28 -6.56 0.07
C GLN A 144 3.15 -7.56 0.04
N CYS A 145 2.53 -7.74 -1.13
CA CYS A 145 1.49 -8.74 -1.34
C CYS A 145 1.72 -9.52 -2.63
N GLU A 146 1.34 -10.79 -2.72
CA GLU A 146 1.19 -11.42 -4.05
C GLU A 146 -0.10 -10.88 -4.70
N TYR A 147 -1.22 -10.97 -3.97
CA TYR A 147 -2.51 -10.43 -4.38
C TYR A 147 -2.97 -9.35 -3.39
N GLY A 148 -2.92 -8.09 -3.80
CA GLY A 148 -3.13 -6.95 -2.92
C GLY A 148 -4.24 -6.00 -3.36
N ILE A 149 -5.17 -5.72 -2.44
CA ILE A 149 -6.08 -4.57 -2.55
C ILE A 149 -5.72 -3.55 -1.46
N THR A 150 -5.42 -2.32 -1.90
CA THR A 150 -5.03 -1.20 -1.04
C THR A 150 -5.97 -0.02 -1.28
N GLN A 151 -6.65 0.44 -0.23
CA GLN A 151 -7.65 1.52 -0.33
C GLN A 151 -7.54 2.55 0.79
N ASN A 152 -7.65 3.84 0.42
CA ASN A 152 -7.72 4.98 1.34
C ASN A 152 -6.48 5.12 2.24
N PHE A 153 -5.36 5.48 1.65
CA PHE A 153 -4.10 5.60 2.38
C PHE A 153 -3.65 7.04 2.47
N MET A 154 -3.06 7.38 3.61
CA MET A 154 -2.35 8.64 3.79
C MET A 154 -0.97 8.38 4.37
N PHE A 155 0.08 8.78 3.66
CA PHE A 155 1.43 8.54 4.14
C PHE A 155 2.49 9.56 3.77
N THR A 156 3.54 9.66 4.57
CA THR A 156 4.71 10.46 4.17
C THR A 156 5.55 9.70 3.17
N GLN A 157 5.90 8.45 3.48
CA GLN A 157 6.73 7.56 2.66
C GLN A 157 6.13 6.15 2.61
N ALA A 158 5.95 5.59 1.41
CA ALA A 158 5.59 4.18 1.26
C ALA A 158 6.37 3.49 0.14
N VAL A 159 6.60 2.19 0.35
CA VAL A 159 6.94 1.24 -0.70
C VAL A 159 5.81 0.22 -0.75
N ILE A 160 5.14 0.12 -1.91
CA ILE A 160 4.08 -0.85 -2.16
C ILE A 160 4.55 -1.74 -3.30
N GLN A 161 4.62 -3.04 -3.04
CA GLN A 161 4.99 -4.06 -4.01
C GLN A 161 3.89 -5.12 -4.07
N CYS A 162 3.33 -5.33 -5.27
CA CYS A 162 2.37 -6.39 -5.50
C CYS A 162 2.71 -7.19 -6.78
N GLU A 163 2.35 -8.46 -6.87
CA GLU A 163 2.27 -9.11 -8.20
C GLU A 163 0.97 -8.66 -8.88
N TYR A 164 -0.17 -8.84 -8.21
CA TYR A 164 -1.48 -8.40 -8.66
C TYR A 164 -2.04 -7.35 -7.71
N GLY A 165 -2.06 -6.08 -8.14
CA GLY A 165 -2.35 -4.94 -7.28
C GLY A 165 -3.52 -4.09 -7.75
N ILE A 166 -4.47 -3.82 -6.85
CA ILE A 166 -5.42 -2.72 -6.98
C ILE A 166 -5.15 -1.69 -5.89
N THR A 167 -4.93 -0.45 -6.33
CA THR A 167 -4.55 0.66 -5.46
C THR A 167 -5.46 1.84 -5.71
N GLN A 168 -6.17 2.28 -4.67
CA GLN A 168 -7.16 3.35 -4.77
C GLN A 168 -7.02 4.37 -3.65
N ASN A 169 -7.19 5.66 -4.01
CA ASN A 169 -7.28 6.77 -3.07
C ASN A 169 -6.03 6.87 -2.16
N LEU A 170 -4.84 7.03 -2.77
CA LEU A 170 -3.63 7.29 -1.98
C LEU A 170 -3.29 8.78 -1.96
N MET A 171 -2.92 9.28 -0.79
CA MET A 171 -2.35 10.60 -0.59
C MET A 171 -0.97 10.47 0.03
N PHE A 172 0.06 11.02 -0.62
CA PHE A 172 1.41 10.85 -0.10
C PHE A 172 2.41 11.95 -0.42
N THR A 173 3.49 12.05 0.35
CA THR A 173 4.62 12.92 -0.02
C THR A 173 5.55 12.24 -1.01
N GLN A 174 5.92 10.98 -0.73
CA GLN A 174 6.79 10.14 -1.55
C GLN A 174 6.26 8.69 -1.57
N ALA A 175 6.11 8.11 -2.76
CA ALA A 175 5.81 6.69 -2.90
C ALA A 175 6.66 6.05 -4.00
N VAL A 176 6.97 4.78 -3.78
CA VAL A 176 7.36 3.83 -4.82
C VAL A 176 6.26 2.77 -4.88
N ILE A 177 5.62 2.63 -6.04
CA ILE A 177 4.59 1.62 -6.29
C ILE A 177 5.09 0.74 -7.43
N GLN A 178 5.17 -0.56 -7.18
CA GLN A 178 5.59 -1.59 -8.12
C GLN A 178 4.54 -2.71 -8.16
N CYS A 179 3.94 -2.96 -9.33
CA CYS A 179 2.91 -3.98 -9.52
C CYS A 179 3.06 -4.68 -10.86
N GLU A 180 3.23 -6.01 -10.93
CA GLU A 180 3.29 -6.74 -12.22
C GLU A 180 2.01 -6.57 -13.07
N TYR A 181 0.85 -6.65 -12.42
CA TYR A 181 -0.45 -6.31 -12.98
C TYR A 181 -1.16 -5.34 -12.05
N GLY A 182 -1.25 -4.07 -12.48
CA GLY A 182 -1.63 -2.97 -11.61
C GLY A 182 -2.78 -2.12 -12.12
N ILE A 183 -3.77 -1.87 -11.25
CA ILE A 183 -4.73 -0.78 -11.43
C ILE A 183 -4.51 0.24 -10.32
N THR A 184 -4.20 1.47 -10.71
CA THR A 184 -3.95 2.58 -9.80
C THR A 184 -4.92 3.72 -10.09
N GLN A 185 -5.68 4.13 -9.08
CA GLN A 185 -6.70 5.19 -9.22
C GLN A 185 -6.61 6.21 -8.09
N ASN A 186 -6.87 7.48 -8.43
CA ASN A 186 -7.03 8.58 -7.48
C ASN A 186 -5.79 8.75 -6.59
N LEU A 187 -4.64 9.02 -7.19
CA LEU A 187 -3.43 9.33 -6.44
C LEU A 187 -3.21 10.84 -6.35
N MET A 188 -2.84 11.31 -5.16
CA MET A 188 -2.38 12.67 -4.96
C MET A 188 -1.02 12.67 -4.25
N SER A 189 -0.03 13.36 -4.81
CA SER A 189 1.28 13.45 -4.18
C SER A 189 2.09 14.70 -4.56
N THR A 190 3.11 14.99 -3.77
CA THR A 190 4.19 15.89 -4.20
C THR A 190 5.12 15.16 -5.18
N GLN A 191 5.58 13.95 -4.85
CA GLN A 191 6.52 13.16 -5.66
C GLN A 191 6.11 11.69 -5.69
N ALA A 192 5.98 11.12 -6.89
CA ALA A 192 5.67 9.71 -7.08
C ALA A 192 6.60 9.07 -8.11
N ILE A 193 7.15 7.90 -7.78
CA ILE A 193 7.75 7.01 -8.77
C ILE A 193 6.81 5.82 -8.90
N ILE A 194 6.17 5.71 -10.05
CA ILE A 194 5.30 4.60 -10.40
C ILE A 194 6.09 3.77 -11.40
N GLN A 195 6.66 2.68 -10.90
CA GLN A 195 7.57 1.85 -11.65
C GLN A 195 6.89 0.51 -11.90
N CYS A 196 6.47 0.27 -13.13
CA CYS A 196 5.95 -1.01 -13.57
C CYS A 196 7.02 -1.72 -14.43
N ASP A 197 8.25 -1.81 -13.91
CA ASP A 197 9.45 -2.23 -14.68
C ASP A 197 9.53 -3.73 -14.98
N THR A 198 8.58 -4.54 -14.52
CA THR A 198 8.45 -5.96 -14.88
C THR A 198 7.09 -6.31 -15.47
N CYS A 199 6.33 -5.31 -15.92
CA CYS A 199 4.87 -5.40 -15.92
C CYS A 199 4.29 -5.46 -17.32
N GLU A 200 3.64 -6.58 -17.63
CA GLU A 200 2.93 -6.77 -18.89
C GLU A 200 1.76 -5.77 -19.03
N TYR A 201 1.08 -5.30 -17.96
CA TYR A 201 -0.06 -4.37 -18.09
C TYR A 201 -0.28 -3.43 -16.89
N GLY A 202 -0.37 -2.11 -17.15
CA GLY A 202 -0.68 -1.10 -16.13
C GLY A 202 -1.77 -0.11 -16.55
N ILE A 203 -2.73 0.17 -15.64
CA ILE A 203 -3.74 1.22 -15.81
C ILE A 203 -3.60 2.25 -14.69
N THR A 204 -3.40 3.52 -15.07
CA THR A 204 -3.36 4.65 -14.13
C THR A 204 -4.42 5.70 -14.48
N GLN A 205 -5.20 6.12 -13.48
CA GLN A 205 -6.28 7.08 -13.67
C GLN A 205 -6.34 8.11 -12.54
N ASN A 206 -6.70 9.34 -12.89
CA ASN A 206 -7.00 10.43 -11.95
C ASN A 206 -5.82 10.71 -11.01
N LEU A 207 -4.69 11.11 -11.56
CA LEU A 207 -3.48 11.37 -10.80
C LEU A 207 -3.22 12.88 -10.71
N MET A 208 -2.84 13.36 -9.52
CA MET A 208 -2.41 14.74 -9.30
C MET A 208 -1.08 14.80 -8.55
N PHE A 209 -0.04 15.30 -9.20
CA PHE A 209 1.35 15.27 -8.74
C PHE A 209 2.12 16.54 -9.06
N THR A 210 3.13 16.89 -8.25
CA THR A 210 4.13 17.88 -8.69
C THR A 210 5.11 17.23 -9.68
N GLN A 211 5.63 16.05 -9.32
CA GLN A 211 6.55 15.28 -10.15
C GLN A 211 6.15 13.80 -10.18
N VAL A 212 6.11 13.21 -11.37
CA VAL A 212 5.86 11.78 -11.54
C VAL A 212 6.72 11.17 -12.65
N VAL A 213 7.17 9.94 -12.41
CA VAL A 213 7.77 9.07 -13.42
C VAL A 213 6.91 7.82 -13.55
N ILE A 214 6.51 7.48 -14.78
CA ILE A 214 5.68 6.30 -15.10
C ILE A 214 6.48 5.38 -16.03
N GLN A 215 6.90 4.26 -15.46
CA GLN A 215 7.58 3.08 -16.03
C GLN A 215 6.60 1.98 -16.51
N CYS A 216 6.40 1.60 -17.79
CA CYS A 216 5.53 0.42 -18.11
C CYS A 216 5.74 -0.20 -19.50
N GLU A 217 5.60 -1.53 -19.66
CA GLU A 217 5.60 -2.18 -21.00
C GLU A 217 4.33 -1.83 -21.78
N TYR A 218 3.15 -2.16 -21.25
CA TYR A 218 1.85 -1.73 -21.78
C TYR A 218 1.11 -0.83 -20.78
N GLY A 219 0.95 0.44 -21.13
CA GLY A 219 0.41 1.46 -20.24
C GLY A 219 -0.81 2.19 -20.77
N ILE A 220 -1.86 2.28 -19.96
CA ILE A 220 -2.95 3.24 -20.17
C ILE A 220 -2.89 4.28 -19.05
N THR A 221 -2.77 5.55 -19.43
CA THR A 221 -2.76 6.67 -18.51
C THR A 221 -3.86 7.66 -18.87
N GLN A 222 -4.70 8.02 -17.90
CA GLN A 222 -5.85 8.91 -18.15
C GLN A 222 -6.03 9.94 -17.03
N ASN A 223 -6.47 11.13 -17.41
CA ASN A 223 -6.88 12.20 -16.50
C ASN A 223 -5.78 12.57 -15.50
N LEU A 224 -4.68 13.13 -16.01
CA LEU A 224 -3.55 13.50 -15.17
C LEU A 224 -3.35 15.01 -15.12
N MET A 225 -3.03 15.53 -13.93
CA MET A 225 -2.74 16.95 -13.71
C MET A 225 -1.42 17.14 -12.96
N PHE A 226 -0.39 17.66 -13.63
CA PHE A 226 0.97 17.68 -13.09
C PHE A 226 1.78 18.95 -13.37
N THR A 227 2.85 19.19 -12.61
CA THR A 227 3.87 20.18 -13.01
C THR A 227 4.88 19.56 -13.97
N GLN A 228 5.45 18.40 -13.61
CA GLN A 228 6.45 17.68 -14.41
C GLN A 228 6.13 16.19 -14.45
N VAL A 229 6.21 15.59 -15.64
CA VAL A 229 5.95 14.16 -15.84
C VAL A 229 6.90 13.57 -16.88
N VAL A 230 7.37 12.35 -16.59
CA VAL A 230 8.08 11.49 -17.55
C VAL A 230 7.29 10.20 -17.69
N ILE A 231 6.90 9.86 -18.92
CA ILE A 231 6.24 8.60 -19.26
C ILE A 231 7.15 7.85 -20.22
N GLN A 232 7.53 6.63 -19.84
CA GLN A 232 8.28 5.73 -20.70
C GLN A 232 7.52 4.42 -20.87
N CYS A 233 7.25 4.04 -22.12
CA CYS A 233 6.50 2.83 -22.38
C CYS A 233 6.82 2.12 -23.69
N GLU A 234 6.63 0.80 -23.79
CA GLU A 234 6.70 0.14 -25.11
C GLU A 234 5.42 0.43 -25.90
N TYR A 235 4.26 0.19 -25.28
CA TYR A 235 2.93 0.44 -25.83
C TYR A 235 2.12 1.35 -24.91
N GLY A 236 1.84 2.57 -25.37
CA GLY A 236 1.22 3.61 -24.54
C GLY A 236 -0.06 4.19 -25.11
N ILE A 237 -1.07 4.32 -24.26
CA ILE A 237 -2.19 5.23 -24.48
C ILE A 237 -2.19 6.28 -23.38
N THR A 238 -2.11 7.54 -23.78
CA THR A 238 -2.16 8.70 -22.88
C THR A 238 -3.31 9.62 -23.27
N GLN A 239 -4.19 9.94 -22.32
CA GLN A 239 -5.38 10.74 -22.60
C GLN A 239 -5.65 11.76 -21.49
N ASN A 240 -6.14 12.95 -21.89
CA ASN A 240 -6.66 13.99 -21.00
C ASN A 240 -5.62 14.44 -19.96
N LEU A 241 -4.51 14.99 -20.44
CA LEU A 241 -3.43 15.46 -19.57
C LEU A 241 -3.34 16.99 -19.55
N MET A 242 -3.11 17.57 -18.38
CA MET A 242 -2.88 18.99 -18.19
C MET A 242 -1.60 19.22 -17.38
N PHE A 243 -0.60 19.89 -17.96
CA PHE A 243 0.70 20.03 -17.28
C PHE A 243 1.58 21.20 -17.73
N THR A 244 2.64 21.48 -16.97
CA THR A 244 3.65 22.48 -17.37
C THR A 244 4.70 21.87 -18.29
N GLN A 245 5.28 20.73 -17.90
CA GLN A 245 6.33 20.04 -18.66
C GLN A 245 6.06 18.53 -18.73
N VAL A 246 6.21 17.94 -19.91
CA VAL A 246 6.17 16.48 -20.07
C VAL A 246 7.26 15.97 -21.01
N VAL A 247 7.69 14.76 -20.74
CA VAL A 247 8.44 13.91 -21.66
C VAL A 247 7.68 12.60 -21.83
N ILE A 248 7.34 12.25 -23.07
CA ILE A 248 6.73 10.96 -23.43
C ILE A 248 7.70 10.26 -24.37
N GLN A 249 8.12 9.06 -24.00
CA GLN A 249 8.96 8.20 -24.83
C GLN A 249 8.30 6.84 -24.96
N CYS A 250 7.81 6.49 -26.14
CA CYS A 250 7.27 5.14 -26.34
C CYS A 250 7.53 4.53 -27.71
N GLU A 251 7.64 3.21 -27.84
CA GLU A 251 7.77 2.58 -29.16
C GLU A 251 6.49 2.77 -29.98
N TYR A 252 5.33 2.45 -29.39
CA TYR A 252 4.00 2.64 -29.96
C TYR A 252 3.15 3.51 -29.05
N GLY A 253 2.87 4.75 -29.45
CA GLY A 253 2.17 5.73 -28.63
C GLY A 253 0.90 6.29 -29.26
N ILE A 254 -0.19 6.32 -28.50
CA ILE A 254 -1.36 7.15 -28.78
C ILE A 254 -1.45 8.23 -27.72
N THR A 255 -1.48 9.49 -28.14
CA THR A 255 -1.60 10.64 -27.25
C THR A 255 -2.80 11.51 -27.67
N GLN A 256 -3.70 11.80 -26.75
CA GLN A 256 -4.92 12.55 -27.05
C GLN A 256 -5.25 13.58 -25.95
N ASN A 257 -5.79 14.72 -26.36
CA ASN A 257 -6.35 15.75 -25.46
C ASN A 257 -5.35 16.23 -24.42
N LEU A 258 -4.24 16.79 -24.89
CA LEU A 258 -3.18 17.30 -24.01
C LEU A 258 -3.16 18.82 -24.02
N MET A 259 -3.00 19.44 -22.85
CA MET A 259 -2.84 20.90 -22.70
C MET A 259 -1.60 21.21 -21.88
N PHE A 260 -0.64 21.95 -22.45
CA PHE A 260 0.65 22.13 -21.78
C PHE A 260 1.50 23.34 -22.17
N THR A 261 2.51 23.65 -21.35
CA THR A 261 3.49 24.70 -21.70
C THR A 261 4.61 24.14 -22.58
N GLN A 262 5.24 23.04 -22.17
CA GLN A 262 6.34 22.40 -22.89
C GLN A 262 6.15 20.87 -22.94
N VAL A 263 6.42 20.27 -24.11
CA VAL A 263 6.36 18.82 -24.32
C VAL A 263 7.55 18.36 -25.15
N VAL A 264 8.01 17.16 -24.86
CA VAL A 264 8.82 16.35 -25.75
C VAL A 264 8.10 15.02 -25.94
N ILE A 265 7.77 14.65 -27.18
CA ILE A 265 7.23 13.35 -27.54
C ILE A 265 8.23 12.69 -28.48
N GLN A 266 8.67 11.50 -28.13
CA GLN A 266 9.53 10.66 -28.96
C GLN A 266 8.87 9.29 -29.09
N CYS A 267 8.44 8.94 -30.29
CA CYS A 267 7.89 7.61 -30.54
C CYS A 267 8.38 7.00 -31.86
N GLU A 268 8.49 5.67 -31.95
CA GLU A 268 8.72 5.03 -33.26
C GLU A 268 7.45 5.12 -34.12
N TYR A 269 6.31 4.75 -33.54
CA TYR A 269 4.97 4.82 -34.12
C TYR A 269 4.05 5.68 -33.24
N GLY A 270 3.63 6.85 -33.72
CA GLY A 270 2.91 7.84 -32.91
C GLY A 270 1.61 8.34 -33.53
N ILE A 271 0.50 8.25 -32.80
CA ILE A 271 -0.71 9.02 -33.11
C ILE A 271 -0.86 10.12 -32.07
N THR A 272 -0.93 11.37 -32.52
CA THR A 272 -1.12 12.53 -31.64
C THR A 272 -2.33 13.35 -32.09
N GLN A 273 -3.25 13.63 -31.17
CA GLN A 273 -4.48 14.35 -31.47
C GLN A 273 -4.84 15.35 -30.38
N ASN A 274 -5.40 16.50 -30.80
CA ASN A 274 -5.96 17.52 -29.91
C ASN A 274 -4.94 18.01 -28.87
N LEU A 275 -3.83 18.58 -29.33
CA LEU A 275 -2.77 19.12 -28.48
C LEU A 275 -2.84 20.65 -28.47
N MET A 276 -2.81 21.27 -27.29
CA MET A 276 -2.73 22.73 -27.14
C MET A 276 -1.50 23.11 -26.32
N PHE A 277 -0.61 23.92 -26.89
CA PHE A 277 0.67 24.18 -26.23
C PHE A 277 1.45 25.44 -26.56
N THR A 278 2.40 25.82 -25.70
CA THR A 278 3.34 26.90 -26.00
C THR A 278 4.51 26.40 -26.85
N GLN A 279 5.18 25.31 -26.42
CA GLN A 279 6.32 24.73 -27.11
C GLN A 279 6.20 23.20 -27.20
N VAL A 280 6.48 22.63 -28.38
CA VAL A 280 6.55 21.18 -28.60
C VAL A 280 7.80 20.78 -29.36
N VAL A 281 8.32 19.61 -29.00
CA VAL A 281 9.16 18.79 -29.86
C VAL A 281 8.46 17.43 -30.05
N ILE A 282 8.11 17.10 -31.28
CA ILE A 282 7.64 15.75 -31.66
C ILE A 282 8.69 15.15 -32.60
N GLN A 283 9.19 13.98 -32.24
CA GLN A 283 10.05 13.17 -33.09
C GLN A 283 9.42 11.80 -33.27
N CYS A 284 9.22 11.39 -34.52
CA CYS A 284 8.71 10.07 -34.81
C CYS A 284 9.26 9.42 -36.09
N GLU A 285 9.24 8.09 -36.18
CA GLU A 285 9.52 7.43 -37.46
C GLU A 285 8.27 7.41 -38.33
N TYR A 286 7.15 6.97 -37.77
CA TYR A 286 5.84 6.97 -38.41
C TYR A 286 4.84 7.70 -37.52
N GLY A 287 4.16 8.71 -38.05
CA GLY A 287 3.20 9.44 -37.24
C GLY A 287 2.01 10.01 -37.98
N ILE A 288 0.98 10.26 -37.18
CA ILE A 288 -0.21 11.01 -37.57
C ILE A 288 -0.39 12.11 -36.52
N THR A 289 -0.40 13.36 -36.95
CA THR A 289 -0.61 14.51 -36.05
C THR A 289 -1.83 15.32 -36.48
N GLN A 290 -2.80 15.52 -35.58
CA GLN A 290 -4.04 16.23 -35.90
C GLN A 290 -4.45 17.19 -34.78
N ASN A 291 -5.09 18.30 -35.16
CA ASN A 291 -5.64 19.30 -34.24
C ASN A 291 -4.60 19.84 -33.23
N LEU A 292 -3.49 20.35 -33.76
CA LEU A 292 -2.43 21.00 -32.96
C LEU A 292 -2.67 22.52 -32.91
N MET A 293 -2.64 23.10 -31.71
CA MET A 293 -2.65 24.55 -31.51
C MET A 293 -1.40 24.96 -30.75
N PHE A 294 -0.58 25.85 -31.33
CA PHE A 294 0.71 26.18 -30.73
C PHE A 294 1.29 27.55 -30.98
N THR A 295 2.24 27.94 -30.12
CA THR A 295 3.09 29.12 -30.35
C THR A 295 4.38 28.74 -31.10
N GLN A 296 5.06 27.66 -30.68
CA GLN A 296 6.28 27.15 -31.31
C GLN A 296 6.26 25.63 -31.39
N ALA A 297 6.69 25.07 -32.51
CA ALA A 297 6.75 23.63 -32.71
C ALA A 297 7.93 23.19 -33.56
N ILE A 298 8.54 22.08 -33.16
CA ILE A 298 9.44 21.28 -33.98
C ILE A 298 8.79 19.90 -34.14
N ILE A 299 8.41 19.55 -35.36
CA ILE A 299 7.81 18.26 -35.68
C ILE A 299 8.68 17.60 -36.73
N GLN A 300 9.24 16.44 -36.40
CA GLN A 300 10.10 15.65 -37.27
C GLN A 300 9.59 14.21 -37.32
N CYS A 301 8.78 13.92 -38.35
CA CYS A 301 8.30 12.58 -38.62
C CYS A 301 8.76 12.11 -40.00
N LYS A 302 9.39 10.93 -40.07
CA LYS A 302 9.97 10.41 -41.33
C LYS A 302 8.88 10.03 -42.34
N TYR A 303 7.73 9.55 -41.85
CA TYR A 303 6.51 9.33 -42.63
C TYR A 303 5.32 9.93 -41.87
N ASP A 304 4.79 11.05 -42.37
CA ASP A 304 3.64 11.76 -41.79
C ASP A 304 2.45 11.70 -42.76
N SER A 305 1.22 11.54 -42.27
CA SER A 305 -0.03 11.44 -43.05
C SER A 305 -1.14 12.34 -42.51
#